data_AF-A0A661LJK1-F1
#
_entry.id   AF-A0A661LJK1-F1
#
_cell.length_a   1.000
_cell.length_b   1.000
_cell.length_c   1.000
_cell.angle_alpha   90.00
_cell.angle_beta   90.00
_cell.angle_gamma   90.00
#
_symmetry.space_group_name_H-M   'P 1'
#
loop_
_entity.id
_entity.type
_entity.pdbx_description
1 polymer ?
#
loop_
_entity_poly.entity_id
_entity_poly.type
_entity_poly.pdbx_seq_one_letter_code
_entity_poly.pdbx_strand_id
1 'polypeptide(L)' 'MEESQDAYKKEYRKVTIRTIDGSTILGKVNIGIKDRVSDVFTKADNPFIVLFDAEHKDISGKVLFVNRNNIVWVEPED' A
#
# COMPACT_ATOMS: atom_id res chain seq x y z
N MET A 1 -3.21 18.21 26.85
CA MET A 1 -3.43 16.83 26.39
C MET A 1 -2.34 16.58 25.37
N GLU A 2 -1.32 15.81 25.74
CA GLU A 2 -0.26 15.44 24.81
C GLU A 2 -0.88 14.52 23.76
N GLU A 3 -0.96 15.01 22.52
CA GLU A 3 -1.05 14.13 21.36
C GLU A 3 0.24 13.33 21.34
N SER A 4 0.22 12.14 21.94
CA SER A 4 1.27 11.15 21.76
C SER A 4 1.39 10.90 20.27
N GLN A 5 2.42 11.50 19.66
CA GLN A 5 2.83 11.22 18.30
C GLN A 5 3.06 9.72 18.22
N ASP A 6 2.11 8.99 17.64
CA ASP A 6 2.31 7.60 17.24
C ASP A 6 3.61 7.56 16.45
N ALA A 7 4.66 7.02 17.07
CA ALA A 7 5.99 7.02 16.50
C ALA A 7 5.89 6.36 15.12
N TYR A 8 6.23 7.11 14.07
CA TYR A 8 6.13 6.63 12.69
C TYR A 8 6.96 5.35 12.53
N LYS A 9 6.30 4.19 12.62
CA LYS A 9 6.93 2.88 12.44
C LYS A 9 7.04 2.62 10.94
N LYS A 10 8.22 2.17 10.52
CA LYS A 10 8.47 1.73 9.14
C LYS A 10 8.42 0.21 9.15
N GLU A 11 7.27 -0.36 8.82
CA GLU A 11 7.12 -1.80 8.64
C GLU A 11 6.56 -2.03 7.24
N TYR A 12 7.43 -2.46 6.33
CA TYR A 12 7.08 -2.64 4.93
C TYR A 12 6.66 -4.08 4.66
N ARG A 13 5.53 -4.26 4.00
CA ARG A 13 5.03 -5.56 3.53
C ARG A 13 4.95 -5.55 2.02
N LYS A 14 5.45 -6.61 1.40
CA LYS A 14 5.31 -6.81 -0.05
C LYS A 14 3.88 -7.16 -0.37
N VAL A 15 3.37 -6.57 -1.44
CA VAL A 15 2.01 -6.79 -1.93
C VAL A 15 2.00 -6.86 -3.45
N THR A 16 1.13 -7.72 -3.96
CA THR A 16 0.70 -7.72 -5.36
C THR A 16 -0.69 -7.08 -5.44
N ILE A 17 -0.85 -6.10 -6.32
CA ILE A 17 -2.10 -5.39 -6.53
C ILE A 17 -2.60 -5.61 -7.96
N ARG A 18 -3.86 -6.00 -8.11
CA ARG A 18 -4.57 -6.00 -9.39
C ARG A 18 -5.50 -4.81 -9.47
N THR A 19 -5.43 -4.07 -10.56
CA THR A 19 -6.27 -2.90 -10.81
C THR A 19 -7.41 -3.19 -11.78
N ILE A 20 -8.37 -2.28 -11.86
CA ILE A 20 -9.55 -2.38 -12.74
C ILE A 20 -9.22 -2.38 -14.23
N ASP A 21 -8.06 -1.84 -14.63
CA ASP A 21 -7.60 -1.85 -16.03
C ASP A 21 -6.87 -3.15 -16.40
N GLY A 22 -6.80 -4.11 -15.47
CA GLY A 22 -6.14 -5.39 -15.66
C GLY A 22 -4.63 -5.36 -15.47
N SER A 23 -4.03 -4.22 -15.09
CA SER A 23 -2.61 -4.18 -14.73
C SER A 23 -2.34 -4.79 -13.36
N THR A 24 -1.13 -5.33 -13.21
CA THR A 24 -0.62 -5.84 -11.94
C THR A 24 0.56 -4.96 -11.51
N ILE A 25 0.53 -4.51 -10.26
CA ILE A 25 1.59 -3.71 -9.64
C ILE A 25 2.16 -4.52 -8.49
N LEU A 26 3.46 -4.75 -8.48
CA LEU A 26 4.17 -5.28 -7.32
C LEU A 26 4.80 -4.12 -6.55
N GLY A 27 4.94 -4.27 -5.25
CA GLY A 27 5.76 -3.36 -4.46
C GLY A 27 5.50 -3.51 -2.96
N LYS A 28 5.78 -2.47 -2.19
CA LYS A 28 5.72 -2.50 -0.73
C LYS A 28 4.78 -1.44 -0.18
N VAL A 29 4.02 -1.79 0.85
CA VAL A 29 3.21 -0.84 1.62
C VAL A 29 3.73 -0.73 3.04
N ASN A 30 3.73 0.48 3.61
CA ASN A 30 4.04 0.66 5.03
C ASN A 30 2.78 0.39 5.86
N ILE A 31 2.77 -0.68 6.67
CA ILE A 31 1.66 -0.98 7.59
C ILE A 31 1.74 -0.13 8.87
N GLY A 32 2.88 0.50 9.16
CA GLY A 32 3.03 1.42 10.29
C GLY A 32 2.81 0.73 11.63
N ILE A 33 1.93 1.31 12.46
CA ILE A 33 1.47 0.71 13.72
C ILE A 33 0.34 -0.31 13.52
N LYS A 34 -0.13 -0.53 12.29
CA LYS A 34 -1.20 -1.50 12.00
C LYS A 34 -0.62 -2.90 11.96
N ASP A 35 -1.36 -3.87 12.48
CA ASP A 35 -0.94 -5.28 12.49
C ASP A 35 -1.12 -5.98 11.14
N ARG A 36 -1.99 -5.46 10.26
CA ARG A 36 -2.43 -6.16 9.04
C ARG A 36 -2.38 -5.28 7.80
N VAL A 37 -1.96 -5.88 6.69
CA VAL A 37 -2.03 -5.26 5.35
C VAL A 37 -3.47 -4.84 5.03
N SER A 38 -4.47 -5.69 5.31
CA SER A 38 -5.88 -5.40 5.03
C SER A 38 -6.37 -4.08 5.65
N ASP A 39 -5.87 -3.73 6.84
CA ASP A 39 -6.26 -2.50 7.53
C ASP A 39 -5.78 -1.24 6.81
N VAL A 40 -4.67 -1.33 6.08
CA VAL A 40 -4.18 -0.23 5.23
C VAL A 40 -5.16 0.06 4.09
N PHE A 41 -5.75 -0.98 3.50
CA PHE A 41 -6.63 -0.84 2.33
C PHE A 41 -8.09 -0.59 2.69
N THR A 42 -8.55 -1.06 3.86
CA THR A 42 -9.99 -1.05 4.23
C THR A 42 -10.38 0.00 5.26
N LYS A 43 -9.49 0.38 6.19
CA LYS A 43 -9.83 1.25 7.33
C LYS A 43 -9.36 2.70 7.19
N ALA A 44 -8.55 3.01 6.18
CA ALA A 44 -8.09 4.39 5.95
C ALA A 44 -9.17 5.20 5.22
N ASP A 45 -9.40 6.46 5.62
CA ASP A 45 -10.29 7.38 4.91
C ASP A 45 -9.65 7.94 3.62
N ASN A 46 -8.33 7.88 3.51
CA ASN A 46 -7.60 8.35 2.34
C ASN A 46 -7.84 7.40 1.14
N PRO A 47 -8.33 7.91 0.00
CA PRO A 47 -8.52 7.09 -1.20
C PRO A 47 -7.21 6.62 -1.84
N PHE A 48 -6.05 7.18 -1.47
CA PHE A 48 -4.77 6.82 -2.05
C PHE A 48 -3.92 5.97 -1.11
N ILE A 49 -3.31 4.92 -1.68
CA ILE A 49 -2.31 4.08 -1.06
C ILE A 49 -0.95 4.44 -1.63
N VAL A 50 0.06 4.56 -0.75
CA VAL A 50 1.45 4.79 -1.16
C VAL A 50 2.15 3.45 -1.30
N LEU A 51 2.65 3.18 -2.49
CA LEU A 51 3.37 1.98 -2.87
C LEU A 51 4.84 2.33 -3.10
N PHE A 52 5.74 1.69 -2.36
CA PHE A 52 7.19 1.86 -2.44
C PHE A 52 7.81 0.75 -3.28
N ASP A 53 8.98 1.03 -3.87
CA ASP A 53 9.72 0.09 -4.73
C ASP A 53 8.79 -0.57 -5.76
N ALA A 54 7.87 0.21 -6.34
CA ALA A 54 6.83 -0.33 -7.18
C ALA A 54 7.39 -0.78 -8.54
N GLU A 55 6.90 -1.93 -9.01
CA GLU A 55 7.17 -2.52 -10.31
C GLU A 55 5.84 -2.59 -11.08
N HIS A 56 5.80 -1.93 -12.23
CA HIS A 56 4.64 -1.89 -13.11
C HIS A 56 5.07 -1.63 -14.55
N LYS A 57 4.83 -2.61 -15.43
CA LYS A 57 5.28 -2.57 -16.84
C LYS A 57 6.79 -2.31 -16.90
N ASP A 58 7.20 -1.26 -17.61
CA ASP A 58 8.61 -0.86 -17.78
C ASP A 58 9.12 0.07 -16.67
N ILE A 59 8.32 0.26 -15.61
CA ILE A 59 8.66 1.14 -14.48
C ILE A 59 9.04 0.28 -13.28
N SER A 60 10.24 0.50 -12.73
CA SER A 60 10.71 -0.15 -11.50
C SER A 60 11.31 0.87 -10.52
N GLY A 61 11.26 0.55 -9.23
CA GLY A 61 11.89 1.33 -8.16
C GLY A 61 11.28 2.72 -7.93
N LYS A 62 10.01 2.92 -8.30
CA LYS A 62 9.30 4.20 -8.10
C LYS A 62 8.37 4.15 -6.89
N VAL A 63 7.99 5.33 -6.41
CA VAL A 63 6.87 5.49 -5.47
C VAL A 63 5.62 5.80 -6.27
N LEU A 64 4.55 5.03 -6.08
CA LEU A 64 3.25 5.23 -6.71
C LEU A 64 2.19 5.60 -5.69
N PHE A 65 1.31 6.54 -6.07
CA PHE A 65 0.07 6.80 -5.37
C PHE A 65 -1.06 6.09 -6.13
N VAL A 66 -1.60 5.02 -5.54
CA VAL A 66 -2.63 4.19 -6.17
C VAL A 66 -3.97 4.52 -5.54
N ASN A 67 -4.95 4.91 -6.34
CA ASN A 67 -6.32 5.10 -5.85
C ASN A 67 -6.95 3.73 -5.57
N ARG A 68 -7.36 3.51 -4.31
CA ARG A 68 -7.93 2.24 -3.85
C ARG A 68 -9.23 1.87 -4.55
N ASN A 69 -9.98 2.85 -5.06
CA ASN A 69 -11.21 2.60 -5.81
C ASN A 69 -10.94 1.94 -7.17
N ASN A 70 -9.69 1.95 -7.63
CA ASN A 70 -9.24 1.30 -8.85
C ASN A 70 -8.55 -0.04 -8.57
N ILE A 71 -8.55 -0.52 -7.32
CA ILE A 71 -7.98 -1.81 -6.93
C ILE A 71 -9.10 -2.86 -6.93
N VAL A 72 -8.85 -3.98 -7.60
CA VAL A 72 -9.73 -5.15 -7.61
C VAL A 72 -9.41 -6.06 -6.43
N TRP A 73 -8.13 -6.37 -6.23
CA TRP A 73 -7.66 -7.18 -5.11
C TRP A 73 -6.22 -6.84 -4.75
N VAL A 74 -5.84 -7.18 -3.52
CA VAL A 74 -4.48 -7.07 -2.97
C VAL A 74 -4.15 -8.36 -2.27
N GLU A 75 -2.97 -8.89 -2.54
CA GLU A 75 -2.43 -10.09 -1.90
C GLU A 75 -1.06 -9.77 -1.28
N PRO A 76 -0.85 -10.00 0.03
CA PRO A 76 0.49 -9.94 0.61
C PRO A 76 1.32 -11.13 0.13
N GLU A 77 2.62 -10.93 -0.11
CA GLU A 77 3.52 -12.02 -0.55
C GLU A 77 4.04 -12.90 0.60
N ASP A 78 3.66 -12.62 1.85
CA ASP A 78 3.92 -13.42 3.06
C ASP A 78 2.60 -13.76 3.78
#